data_AF-A0A949ECX0-F1
#
_entry.id   AF-A0A949ECX0-F1
#
_cell.length_a   1.000
_cell.length_b   1.000
_cell.length_c   1.000
_cell.angle_alpha   90.00
_cell.angle_beta   90.00
_cell.angle_gamma   90.00
#
_symmetry.space_group_name_H-M   'P 1'
#
loop_
_entity.id
_entity.type
_entity.pdbx_description
1 polymer ?
#
loop_
_entity_poly.entity_id
_entity_poly.type
_entity_poly.pdbx_seq_one_letter_code
_entity_poly.pdbx_strand_id
1 'polypeptide(L)'
;MRIWDIDPGYLNRQSLLGEHRELHAIFVVLTQHRKGYAAHPETRRWQGHLAALAKRHDLLVEEMRLRGYKHHSPLPTVPGETVWPKTFIDPPHAQFAILQEKYRTKESGRIPLPSSARELWAQHKYSVLARDPGLYQIIGPWLAAADDPRRFNAVCCRNPRRQQPAHRRNVY
;
A
#
# COMPACT_ATOMS: atom_id res chain seq x y z
N MET A 1 14.40 6.39 2.86
CA MET A 1 13.08 6.84 2.38
C MET A 1 12.50 5.75 1.51
N ARG A 2 11.42 5.12 1.96
CA ARG A 2 10.66 4.10 1.24
C ARG A 2 9.19 4.25 1.60
N ILE A 3 8.34 4.20 0.58
CA ILE A 3 6.90 4.09 0.75
C ILE A 3 6.50 2.69 0.30
N TRP A 4 5.89 1.93 1.20
CA TRP A 4 5.51 0.56 0.91
C TRP A 4 4.22 0.55 0.08
N ASP A 5 4.20 -0.23 -0.99
CA ASP A 5 3.05 -0.35 -1.90
C ASP A 5 2.15 -1.55 -1.55
N ILE A 6 2.31 -2.06 -0.32
CA ILE A 6 1.52 -3.14 0.29
C ILE A 6 0.66 -2.61 1.45
N ASP A 7 -0.23 -3.45 1.97
CA ASP A 7 -1.09 -3.11 3.11
C ASP A 7 -0.27 -2.75 4.38
N PRO A 8 -0.55 -1.61 5.06
CA PRO A 8 0.11 -1.26 6.33
C PRO A 8 0.00 -2.33 7.42
N GLY A 9 -1.02 -3.19 7.38
CA GLY A 9 -1.22 -4.32 8.28
C GLY A 9 -0.05 -5.30 8.29
N TYR A 10 0.69 -5.42 7.18
CA TYR A 10 1.91 -6.24 7.09
C TYR A 10 3.12 -5.62 7.77
N LEU A 11 3.12 -4.31 7.97
CA LEU A 11 4.28 -3.61 8.50
C LEU A 11 4.33 -3.80 10.01
N ASN A 12 5.46 -4.22 10.54
CA ASN A 12 5.71 -4.17 11.97
C ASN A 12 5.82 -2.72 12.48
N ARG A 13 5.87 -2.55 13.80
CA ARG A 13 5.92 -1.22 14.44
C ARG A 13 7.00 -0.30 13.85
N GLN A 14 8.22 -0.81 13.68
CA GLN A 14 9.35 -0.01 13.19
C GLN A 14 9.15 0.42 11.72
N SER A 15 8.70 -0.48 10.85
CA SER A 15 8.44 -0.13 9.45
C SER A 15 7.23 0.80 9.30
N LEU A 16 6.17 0.62 10.10
CA LEU A 16 4.97 1.47 10.06
C LEU A 16 5.30 2.91 10.47
N LEU A 17 5.97 3.10 11.60
CA LEU A 17 6.41 4.42 12.06
C LEU A 17 7.46 5.03 11.14
N GLY A 18 8.37 4.20 10.61
CA GLY A 18 9.38 4.62 9.65
C GLY A 18 8.77 5.17 8.37
N GLU A 19 7.83 4.42 7.76
CA GLU A 19 7.12 4.86 6.56
C GLU A 19 6.34 6.15 6.81
N HIS A 20 5.63 6.25 7.93
CA HIS A 20 4.88 7.47 8.28
C HIS A 20 5.79 8.71 8.36
N ARG A 21 6.95 8.60 9.00
CA ARG A 21 7.93 9.70 9.06
C ARG A 21 8.49 10.05 7.69
N GLU A 22 8.82 9.05 6.89
CA GLU A 22 9.38 9.25 5.55
C GLU A 22 8.36 9.84 4.57
N LEU A 23 7.08 9.46 4.71
CA LEU A 23 5.96 10.04 3.96
C LEU A 23 5.84 11.54 4.22
N HIS A 24 5.86 11.95 5.49
CA HIS A 24 5.88 13.37 5.86
C HIS A 24 7.06 14.12 5.23
N ALA A 25 8.24 13.51 5.22
CA ALA A 25 9.41 14.12 4.60
C ALA A 25 9.22 14.31 3.08
N ILE A 26 8.70 13.31 2.37
CA ILE A 26 8.38 13.42 0.93
C ILE A 26 7.34 14.51 0.69
N PHE A 27 6.26 14.52 1.49
CA PHE A 27 5.21 15.52 1.39
C PHE A 27 5.77 16.95 1.51
N VAL A 28 6.57 17.21 2.56
CA VAL A 28 7.22 18.50 2.79
C VAL A 28 8.11 18.90 1.63
N VAL A 29 8.95 17.98 1.12
CA VAL A 29 9.84 18.26 -0.02
C VAL A 29 9.04 18.66 -1.26
N LEU A 30 7.95 17.95 -1.56
CA LEU A 30 7.10 18.22 -2.71
C LEU A 30 6.29 19.51 -2.58
N THR A 31 5.78 19.83 -1.38
CA THR A 31 4.94 21.03 -1.18
C THR A 31 5.73 22.31 -0.93
N GLN A 32 6.91 22.22 -0.32
CA GLN A 32 7.73 23.39 0.03
C GLN A 32 8.94 23.55 -0.91
N HIS A 33 9.02 22.75 -1.97
CA HIS A 33 10.10 22.78 -2.97
C HIS A 33 11.51 22.74 -2.36
N ARG A 34 11.69 21.98 -1.27
CA ARG A 34 12.99 21.87 -0.60
C ARG A 34 13.97 21.09 -1.49
N LYS A 35 15.24 21.52 -1.54
CA LYS A 35 16.28 20.86 -2.35
C LYS A 35 16.76 19.53 -1.74
N GLY A 36 16.73 19.40 -0.41
CA GLY A 36 17.15 18.18 0.29
C GLY A 36 16.20 17.01 -0.01
N TYR A 37 16.75 15.86 -0.39
CA TYR A 37 16.01 14.65 -0.79
C TYR A 37 15.10 14.76 -2.03
N ALA A 38 15.04 15.91 -2.70
CA ALA A 38 14.27 16.07 -3.95
C ALA A 38 14.70 15.09 -5.06
N ALA A 39 15.99 14.73 -5.08
CA ALA A 39 16.55 13.76 -6.00
C ALA A 39 16.31 12.29 -5.58
N HIS A 40 15.70 12.02 -4.42
CA HIS A 40 15.47 10.66 -3.97
C HIS A 40 14.46 9.96 -4.90
N PRO A 41 14.69 8.70 -5.31
CA PRO A 41 13.79 7.95 -6.21
C PRO A 41 12.32 7.97 -5.76
N GLU A 42 12.06 7.76 -4.46
CA GLU A 42 10.70 7.88 -3.90
C GLU A 42 10.12 9.29 -4.06
N THR A 43 10.89 10.34 -3.81
CA THR A 43 10.37 11.71 -3.92
C THR A 43 9.98 12.01 -5.37
N ARG A 44 10.81 11.61 -6.33
CA ARG A 44 10.51 11.74 -7.76
C ARG A 44 9.29 10.92 -8.17
N ARG A 45 9.18 9.68 -7.67
CA ARG A 45 8.02 8.80 -7.96
C ARG A 45 6.69 9.41 -7.55
N TRP A 46 6.68 10.17 -6.44
CA TRP A 46 5.47 10.79 -5.90
C TRP A 46 5.21 12.21 -6.42
N GLN A 47 6.07 12.74 -7.30
CA GLN A 47 5.86 14.05 -7.91
C GLN A 47 4.57 14.06 -8.72
N GLY A 48 3.69 15.03 -8.47
CA GLY A 48 2.36 15.11 -9.09
C GLY A 48 1.31 14.18 -8.49
N HIS A 49 1.63 13.40 -7.45
CA HIS A 49 0.74 12.40 -6.84
C HIS A 49 0.38 12.72 -5.38
N LEU A 50 0.29 14.01 -5.01
CA LEU A 50 0.06 14.44 -3.62
C LEU A 50 -1.25 13.91 -3.02
N ALA A 51 -2.35 13.86 -3.79
CA ALA A 51 -3.62 13.33 -3.31
C ALA A 51 -3.52 11.83 -2.96
N ALA A 52 -2.81 11.05 -3.76
CA ALA A 52 -2.53 9.64 -3.46
C ALA A 52 -1.58 9.47 -2.28
N LEU A 53 -0.61 10.38 -2.10
CA LEU A 53 0.29 10.36 -0.95
C LEU A 53 -0.48 10.64 0.35
N ALA A 54 -1.42 11.58 0.33
CA ALA A 54 -2.34 11.83 1.45
C ALA A 54 -3.22 10.61 1.74
N LYS A 55 -3.74 9.91 0.71
CA LYS A 55 -4.46 8.65 0.92
C LYS A 55 -3.60 7.53 1.47
N ARG A 56 -2.32 7.45 1.09
CA ARG A 56 -1.39 6.52 1.72
C ARG A 56 -1.19 6.86 3.20
N HIS A 57 -1.07 8.13 3.56
CA HIS A 57 -0.99 8.57 4.95
C HIS A 57 -2.22 8.16 5.74
N ASP A 58 -3.44 8.41 5.22
CA ASP A 58 -4.68 7.98 5.85
C ASP A 58 -4.66 6.47 6.17
N LEU A 59 -4.23 5.62 5.24
CA LEU A 59 -4.12 4.18 5.45
C LEU A 59 -3.12 3.81 6.57
N LEU A 60 -1.99 4.51 6.68
CA LEU A 60 -1.03 4.30 7.76
C LEU A 60 -1.62 4.72 9.10
N VAL A 61 -2.33 5.85 9.14
CA VAL A 61 -2.99 6.38 10.34
C VAL A 61 -4.10 5.44 10.81
N GLU A 62 -4.89 4.87 9.91
CA GLU A 62 -5.92 3.89 10.29
C GLU A 62 -5.29 2.64 10.89
N GLU A 63 -4.21 2.11 10.32
CA GLU A 63 -3.50 0.97 10.92
C GLU A 63 -2.87 1.34 12.27
N MET A 64 -2.34 2.56 12.41
CA MET A 64 -1.87 3.09 13.70
C MET A 64 -3.02 3.16 14.73
N ARG A 65 -4.18 3.69 14.36
CA ARG A 65 -5.36 3.75 15.24
C ARG A 65 -5.83 2.37 15.66
N LEU A 66 -5.89 1.42 14.72
CA LEU A 66 -6.25 0.02 14.99
C LEU A 66 -5.31 -0.64 16.00
N ARG A 67 -4.03 -0.25 16.03
CA ARG A 67 -3.03 -0.74 17.00
C ARG A 67 -2.94 0.11 18.28
N GLY A 68 -3.84 1.08 18.46
CA GLY A 68 -3.89 1.93 19.66
C GLY A 68 -2.90 3.09 19.71
N TYR A 69 -2.23 3.43 18.59
CA TYR A 69 -1.36 4.60 18.55
C TYR A 69 -2.18 5.89 18.55
N LYS A 70 -1.71 6.90 19.30
CA LYS A 70 -2.25 8.26 19.26
C LYS A 70 -1.54 9.07 18.19
N HIS A 71 -2.20 9.25 17.05
CA HIS A 71 -1.66 10.01 15.93
C HIS A 71 -1.98 11.51 16.05
N HIS A 72 -0.95 12.36 15.98
CA HIS A 72 -1.04 13.81 16.19
C HIS A 72 -0.47 14.66 15.04
N SER A 73 -0.18 14.07 13.87
CA SER A 73 0.39 14.78 12.71
C SER A 73 -0.43 14.56 11.43
N PRO A 74 -1.68 15.04 11.38
CA PRO A 74 -2.49 14.97 10.17
C PRO A 74 -1.83 15.76 9.03
N LEU A 75 -1.95 15.25 7.80
CA LEU A 75 -1.63 16.02 6.61
C LEU A 75 -2.77 16.99 6.27
N PRO A 76 -2.46 18.14 5.65
CA PRO A 76 -3.50 19.03 5.15
C PRO A 76 -4.31 18.35 4.03
N THR A 77 -5.56 18.75 3.86
CA THR A 77 -6.41 18.25 2.79
C THR A 77 -5.83 18.64 1.43
N VAL A 78 -5.52 17.65 0.61
CA VAL A 78 -5.06 17.85 -0.77
C VAL A 78 -6.26 17.68 -1.70
N PRO A 79 -6.72 18.73 -2.40
CA PRO A 79 -7.79 18.61 -3.38
C PRO A 79 -7.29 17.90 -4.65
N GLY A 80 -8.21 17.26 -5.37
CA GLY A 80 -7.94 16.64 -6.67
C GLY A 80 -8.17 15.13 -6.71
N GLU A 81 -8.00 14.57 -7.91
CA GLU A 81 -8.18 13.14 -8.13
C GLU A 81 -7.04 12.33 -7.49
N THR A 82 -7.39 11.22 -6.85
CA THR A 82 -6.40 10.29 -6.30
C THR A 82 -5.82 9.43 -7.41
N VAL A 83 -4.70 9.87 -7.98
CA VAL A 83 -3.93 9.12 -8.99
C VAL A 83 -2.66 8.58 -8.36
N TRP A 84 -2.52 7.25 -8.33
CA TRP A 84 -1.33 6.58 -7.80
C TRP A 84 -0.19 6.53 -8.82
N PRO A 85 1.09 6.59 -8.39
CA PRO A 85 2.23 6.33 -9.27
C PRO A 85 2.14 4.93 -9.89
N LYS A 86 2.27 4.86 -11.21
CA LYS A 86 2.25 3.59 -11.97
C LYS A 86 3.54 2.79 -11.81
N THR A 87 4.66 3.48 -11.58
CA THR A 87 5.96 2.86 -11.39
C THR A 87 6.17 2.45 -9.94
N PHE A 88 6.92 1.37 -9.77
CA PHE A 88 7.37 0.86 -8.48
C PHE A 88 8.89 0.95 -8.45
N ILE A 89 9.47 1.28 -7.29
CA ILE A 89 10.92 1.07 -7.08
C ILE A 89 11.15 -0.42 -6.88
N ASP A 90 10.45 -0.99 -5.90
CA ASP A 90 10.36 -2.43 -5.66
C ASP A 90 8.90 -2.85 -5.93
N PRO A 91 8.60 -3.78 -6.83
CA PRO A 91 7.22 -4.24 -7.04
C PRO A 91 6.69 -4.96 -5.78
N PRO A 92 5.36 -5.05 -5.58
CA PRO A 92 4.80 -5.53 -4.31
C PRO A 92 5.26 -6.93 -3.87
N HIS A 93 5.49 -7.86 -4.81
CA HIS A 93 6.04 -9.18 -4.49
C HIS A 93 7.49 -9.11 -3.96
N ALA A 94 8.33 -8.23 -4.52
CA ALA A 94 9.68 -8.00 -4.03
C ALA A 94 9.67 -7.32 -2.66
N GLN A 95 8.71 -6.42 -2.42
CA GLN A 95 8.52 -5.80 -1.10
C GLN A 95 8.21 -6.83 -0.01
N PHE A 96 7.37 -7.84 -0.30
CA PHE A 96 7.15 -8.95 0.63
C PHE A 96 8.44 -9.71 0.96
N ALA A 97 9.28 -10.01 -0.05
CA ALA A 97 10.57 -10.67 0.17
C ALA A 97 11.51 -9.83 1.05
N ILE A 98 11.59 -8.51 0.81
CA ILE A 98 12.38 -7.59 1.64
C ILE A 98 11.90 -7.60 3.10
N LEU A 99 10.57 -7.61 3.31
CA LEU A 99 10.00 -7.63 4.66
C LEU A 99 10.21 -8.97 5.35
N GLN A 100 10.11 -10.09 4.62
CA GLN A 100 10.38 -11.43 5.16
C GLN A 100 11.80 -11.50 5.74
N GLU A 101 12.80 -11.03 5.00
CA GLU A 101 14.18 -11.00 5.52
C GLU A 101 14.32 -10.03 6.70
N LYS A 102 13.73 -8.82 6.59
CA LYS A 102 13.79 -7.82 7.66
C LYS A 102 13.15 -8.29 8.96
N TYR A 103 12.14 -9.16 8.89
CA TYR A 103 11.38 -9.64 10.03
C TYR A 103 11.80 -11.03 10.51
N ARG A 104 12.83 -11.64 9.92
CA ARG A 104 13.36 -12.95 10.33
C ARG A 104 13.65 -13.06 11.83
N THR A 105 14.08 -11.96 12.45
CA THR A 105 14.42 -11.88 13.89
C THR A 105 13.58 -10.85 14.65
N LYS A 106 12.52 -10.32 14.04
CA LYS A 106 11.71 -9.24 14.61
C LYS A 106 10.25 -9.62 14.62
N GLU A 107 9.47 -8.97 15.48
CA GLU A 107 8.02 -9.07 15.44
C GLU A 107 7.48 -8.63 14.08
N SER A 108 6.50 -9.39 13.59
CA SER A 108 5.78 -9.13 12.35
C SER A 108 4.75 -8.01 12.52
N GLY A 109 4.11 -7.61 11.42
CA GLY A 109 2.92 -6.77 11.46
C GLY A 109 1.71 -7.49 12.09
N ARG A 110 0.59 -6.77 12.21
CA ARG A 110 -0.69 -7.32 12.67
C ARG A 110 -1.19 -8.43 11.75
N ILE A 111 -0.95 -8.29 10.44
CA ILE A 111 -1.23 -9.33 9.45
C ILE A 111 0.10 -10.04 9.16
N PRO A 112 0.19 -11.38 9.29
CA PRO A 112 1.39 -12.11 8.94
C PRO A 112 1.70 -11.97 7.45
N LEU A 113 2.99 -11.92 7.10
CA LEU A 113 3.41 -11.87 5.70
C LEU A 113 2.97 -13.16 5.00
N PRO A 114 2.28 -13.06 3.85
CA PRO A 114 1.77 -14.23 3.18
C PRO A 114 2.92 -15.08 2.61
N SER A 115 2.81 -16.39 2.78
CA SER A 115 3.72 -17.39 2.23
C SER A 115 3.31 -17.87 0.83
N SER A 116 2.05 -17.65 0.45
CA SER A 116 1.46 -18.13 -0.81
C SER A 116 0.43 -17.17 -1.40
N ALA A 117 0.03 -17.40 -2.66
CA ALA A 117 -0.97 -16.59 -3.33
C ALA A 117 -2.35 -16.78 -2.70
N ARG A 118 -2.63 -18.02 -2.25
CA ARG A 118 -3.86 -18.35 -1.52
C ARG A 118 -3.95 -17.66 -0.19
N GLU A 119 -2.85 -17.58 0.57
CA GLU A 119 -2.83 -16.88 1.85
C GLU A 119 -3.04 -15.37 1.66
N LEU A 120 -2.34 -14.77 0.70
CA LEU A 120 -2.55 -13.37 0.32
C LEU A 120 -4.00 -13.11 -0.07
N TRP A 121 -4.60 -14.00 -0.88
CA TRP A 121 -6.01 -13.89 -1.25
C TRP A 121 -6.94 -14.02 -0.05
N ALA A 122 -6.72 -15.02 0.81
CA ALA A 122 -7.55 -15.23 1.99
C ALA A 122 -7.60 -14.00 2.91
N GLN A 123 -6.48 -13.30 3.05
CA GLN A 123 -6.36 -12.07 3.85
C GLN A 123 -7.12 -10.87 3.23
N HIS A 124 -7.29 -10.83 1.89
CA HIS A 124 -7.86 -9.66 1.19
C HIS A 124 -9.17 -9.91 0.44
N LYS A 125 -9.65 -11.15 0.34
CA LYS A 125 -10.78 -11.53 -0.53
C LYS A 125 -12.04 -10.70 -0.30
N TYR A 126 -12.36 -10.37 0.96
CA TYR A 126 -13.54 -9.55 1.28
C TYR A 126 -13.33 -8.07 0.96
N SER A 127 -12.09 -7.57 1.09
CA SER A 127 -11.73 -6.24 0.63
C SER A 127 -11.84 -6.11 -0.89
N VAL A 128 -11.53 -7.18 -1.62
CA VAL A 128 -11.71 -7.24 -3.08
C VAL A 128 -13.19 -7.29 -3.42
N LEU A 129 -13.95 -8.22 -2.83
CA LEU A 129 -15.40 -8.37 -3.06
C LEU A 129 -16.18 -7.07 -2.85
N ALA A 130 -15.87 -6.33 -1.78
CA ALA A 130 -16.55 -5.08 -1.47
C ALA A 130 -16.30 -3.95 -2.48
N ARG A 131 -15.21 -4.03 -3.26
CA ARG A 131 -14.81 -3.00 -4.23
C ARG A 131 -15.11 -3.41 -5.67
N ASP A 132 -14.86 -4.67 -6.00
CA ASP A 132 -15.04 -5.25 -7.32
C ASP A 132 -15.47 -6.73 -7.19
N PRO A 133 -16.80 -7.00 -7.20
CA PRO A 133 -17.32 -8.36 -7.20
C PRO A 133 -16.89 -9.18 -8.42
N GLY A 134 -16.68 -8.56 -9.58
CA GLY A 134 -16.25 -9.25 -10.80
C GLY A 134 -14.83 -9.77 -10.67
N LEU A 135 -13.91 -8.95 -10.14
CA LEU A 135 -12.54 -9.37 -9.86
C LEU A 135 -12.49 -10.51 -8.84
N TYR A 136 -13.36 -10.49 -7.83
CA TYR A 136 -13.49 -11.58 -6.86
C TYR A 136 -13.86 -12.92 -7.52
N GLN A 137 -14.84 -12.90 -8.42
CA GLN A 137 -15.30 -14.08 -9.14
C GLN A 137 -14.22 -14.65 -10.08
N ILE A 138 -13.29 -13.83 -10.55
CA ILE A 138 -12.18 -14.28 -11.43
C ILE A 138 -11.02 -14.83 -10.61
N ILE A 139 -10.56 -14.11 -9.58
CA ILE A 139 -9.33 -14.47 -8.86
C ILE A 139 -9.52 -15.73 -8.02
N GLY A 140 -10.69 -15.91 -7.39
CA GLY A 140 -10.96 -17.06 -6.53
C GLY A 140 -10.77 -18.42 -7.23
N PRO A 141 -11.52 -18.70 -8.32
CA PRO A 141 -11.35 -19.93 -9.10
C PRO A 141 -9.96 -20.05 -9.71
N TRP A 142 -9.39 -18.94 -10.18
CA TRP A 142 -8.05 -18.94 -10.76
C TRP A 142 -7.01 -19.40 -9.74
N LEU A 143 -7.02 -18.93 -8.49
CA LEU A 143 -6.10 -19.39 -7.43
C LEU A 143 -6.40 -20.80 -6.90
N ALA A 144 -7.65 -21.27 -7.02
CA ALA A 144 -7.98 -22.66 -6.68
C ALA A 144 -7.26 -23.65 -7.60
N ALA A 145 -7.14 -23.33 -8.90
CA ALA A 145 -6.58 -24.22 -9.91
C ALA A 145 -5.10 -24.57 -9.72
N ALA A 146 -4.28 -23.66 -9.17
CA ALA A 146 -2.88 -23.90 -8.81
C ALA A 146 -2.34 -22.75 -7.93
N ASP A 147 -1.36 -23.06 -7.08
CA ASP A 147 -0.66 -22.10 -6.22
C ASP A 147 0.81 -22.12 -6.59
N ASP A 148 1.21 -21.15 -7.42
CA ASP A 148 2.57 -21.05 -7.94
C ASP A 148 3.14 -19.63 -7.73
N PRO A 149 4.47 -19.45 -7.73
CA PRO A 149 5.09 -18.14 -7.51
C PRO A 149 4.72 -17.07 -8.56
N ARG A 150 4.40 -17.47 -9.80
CA ARG A 150 3.98 -16.53 -10.86
C ARG A 150 2.61 -15.97 -10.52
N ARG A 151 1.73 -16.79 -9.95
CA ARG A 151 0.41 -16.37 -9.49
C ARG A 151 0.49 -15.44 -8.29
N PHE A 152 1.39 -15.72 -7.35
CA PHE A 152 1.68 -14.80 -6.23
C PHE A 152 2.07 -13.41 -6.74
N ASN A 153 3.01 -13.35 -7.69
CA ASN A 153 3.45 -12.08 -8.28
C ASN A 153 2.30 -11.34 -8.97
N ALA A 154 1.45 -12.06 -9.71
CA ALA A 154 0.31 -11.47 -10.41
C ALA A 154 -0.76 -10.91 -9.46
N VAL A 155 -1.08 -11.60 -8.36
CA VAL A 155 -2.04 -11.10 -7.35
C VAL A 155 -1.48 -9.87 -6.64
N CYS A 156 -0.19 -9.91 -6.28
CA CYS A 156 0.52 -8.78 -5.67
C CYS A 156 0.41 -7.50 -6.50
N CYS A 157 0.59 -7.59 -7.82
CA CYS A 157 0.51 -6.44 -8.72
C CYS A 157 -0.93 -5.95 -8.99
N ARG A 158 -1.94 -6.81 -8.78
CA ARG A 158 -3.36 -6.50 -9.01
C ARG A 158 -4.06 -5.89 -7.78
N ASN A 159 -3.34 -5.64 -6.68
CA ASN A 159 -3.92 -5.25 -5.39
C ASN A 159 -4.97 -4.13 -5.52
N PRO A 160 -6.25 -4.39 -5.16
CA PRO A 160 -7.34 -3.45 -5.35
C PRO A 160 -7.31 -2.23 -4.41
N ARG A 161 -6.39 -2.15 -3.44
CA ARG A 161 -6.24 -0.94 -2.61
C ARG A 161 -5.65 0.27 -3.35
N ARG A 162 -5.04 0.04 -4.53
CA ARG A 162 -4.65 1.09 -5.48
C ARG A 162 -5.71 1.36 -6.54
N GLN A 163 -6.74 0.51 -6.64
CA GLN A 163 -7.83 0.74 -7.57
C GLN A 163 -8.74 1.82 -6.98
N GLN A 164 -8.94 2.88 -7.75
CA GLN A 164 -9.90 3.94 -7.45
C GLN A 164 -11.26 3.30 -7.09
N PRO A 165 -12.09 3.93 -6.25
CA PRO A 165 -13.50 3.56 -6.26
C PRO A 165 -13.97 3.65 -7.71
N ALA A 166 -14.42 2.53 -8.28
CA ALA A 166 -15.01 2.51 -9.60
C ALA A 166 -16.03 3.65 -9.64
N HIS A 167 -15.90 4.52 -10.65
CA HIS A 167 -16.84 5.60 -10.92
C HIS A 167 -18.24 5.10 -10.62
N ARG A 168 -18.93 5.68 -9.62
CA ARG A 168 -20.38 5.58 -9.56
C ARG A 168 -20.84 6.17 -10.89
N ARG A 169 -21.20 5.30 -11.84
CA ARG A 169 -21.97 5.73 -13.00
C ARG A 169 -23.21 6.35 -12.40
N ASN A 170 -23.34 7.67 -12.58
CA ASN A 170 -24.56 8.39 -12.26
C ASN A 170 -25.69 7.66 -12.96
N VAL A 171 -26.55 7.04 -12.16
CA VAL A 171 -27.89 6.67 -12.59
C VAL A 171 -28.70 7.95 -12.37
N TYR A 172 -28.96 8.65 -13.48
CA TYR A 172 -30.08 9.58 -13.61
C TYR A 172 -31.05 8.97 -14.62
#